data_AF-A0A423P4U0-F1
#
_entry.id   AF-A0A423P4U0-F1
#
_cell.length_a   1.000
_cell.length_b   1.000
_cell.length_c   1.000
_cell.angle_alpha   90.00
_cell.angle_beta   90.00
_cell.angle_gamma   90.00
#
_symmetry.space_group_name_H-M   'P 1'
#
loop_
_entity.id
_entity.type
_entity.pdbx_description
1 polymer ?
#
loop_
_entity_poly.entity_id
_entity_poly.type
_entity_poly.pdbx_seq_one_letter_code
_entity_poly.pdbx_strand_id
1 'polypeptide(L)'
;MHTINDLRIDGDLHGDFEAFVDGKMFYSDAGYYKEWPGHFFIGGTSNENFVIFSVPTSLVGDGPHDVELYDSPGMVKWEVGINSERSDVKAGSTTVTFANDRNNAKGTFDFVLENGKKVTGAYLLFMR
;
A
#
# COMPACT_ATOMS: atom_id res chain seq x y z
N MET A 1 -6.64 1.98 -17.64
CA MET A 1 -5.42 1.83 -16.83
C MET A 1 -5.18 3.17 -16.19
N HIS A 2 -5.58 3.34 -14.92
CA HIS A 2 -5.44 4.61 -14.22
C HIS A 2 -4.01 4.73 -13.70
N THR A 3 -3.37 5.88 -13.96
CA THR A 3 -2.02 6.17 -13.47
C THR A 3 -2.09 7.06 -12.24
N ILE A 4 -0.98 7.16 -11.47
CA ILE A 4 -0.85 8.05 -10.30
C ILE A 4 -1.31 9.49 -10.59
N ASN A 5 -1.15 9.98 -11.83
CA ASN A 5 -1.58 11.33 -12.20
C ASN A 5 -3.10 11.51 -12.27
N ASP A 6 -3.87 10.41 -12.42
CA ASP A 6 -5.34 10.43 -12.38
C ASP A 6 -5.87 10.35 -10.93
N LEU A 7 -5.02 9.89 -10.01
CA LEU A 7 -5.28 9.89 -8.58
C LEU A 7 -4.76 11.20 -8.00
N ARG A 8 -5.61 12.22 -8.02
CA ARG A 8 -5.46 13.31 -7.05
C ARG A 8 -5.67 12.67 -5.67
N ILE A 9 -4.58 12.26 -5.01
CA ILE A 9 -4.60 11.68 -3.67
C ILE A 9 -4.86 12.85 -2.69
N ASP A 10 -6.06 13.42 -2.76
CA ASP A 10 -6.66 14.26 -1.73
C ASP A 10 -7.24 13.35 -0.61
N GLY A 11 -6.51 12.30 -0.24
CA GLY A 11 -6.87 11.42 0.87
C GLY A 11 -6.18 11.92 2.13
N ASP A 12 -6.95 12.16 3.19
CA ASP A 12 -6.37 12.60 4.46
C ASP A 12 -5.37 11.55 4.97
N LEU A 13 -4.12 11.97 5.20
CA LEU A 13 -3.06 11.13 5.74
C LEU A 13 -3.27 10.90 7.23
N HIS A 14 -3.60 9.68 7.62
CA HIS A 14 -3.96 9.35 9.00
C HIS A 14 -3.42 7.99 9.42
N GLY A 15 -2.54 8.01 10.43
CA GLY A 15 -1.91 6.82 11.00
C GLY A 15 -0.41 6.78 10.72
N ASP A 16 0.21 5.64 11.00
CA ASP A 16 1.65 5.42 10.85
C ASP A 16 1.91 4.48 9.66
N PHE A 17 2.89 4.81 8.83
CA PHE A 17 3.33 3.98 7.71
C PHE A 17 4.86 3.99 7.60
N GLU A 18 5.47 2.81 7.64
CA GLU A 18 6.92 2.64 7.55
C GLU A 18 7.28 1.71 6.40
N ALA A 19 8.36 2.03 5.69
CA ALA A 19 8.89 1.20 4.63
C ALA A 19 10.43 1.13 4.64
N PHE A 20 10.93 -0.07 4.36
CA PHE A 20 12.33 -0.44 4.37
C PHE A 20 12.68 -1.10 3.05
N VAL A 21 13.82 -0.73 2.47
CA VAL A 21 14.41 -1.38 1.30
C VAL A 21 15.68 -2.10 1.74
N ASP A 22 15.75 -3.40 1.50
CA ASP A 22 16.86 -4.28 1.92
C ASP A 22 17.25 -4.07 3.40
N GLY A 23 16.24 -3.87 4.27
CA GLY A 23 16.41 -3.64 5.70
C GLY A 23 16.74 -2.20 6.11
N LYS A 24 16.91 -1.27 5.16
CA LYS A 24 17.14 0.15 5.43
C LYS A 24 15.86 0.96 5.25
N MET A 25 15.47 1.70 6.29
CA MET A 25 14.30 2.59 6.22
C MET A 25 14.50 3.65 5.12
N PHE A 26 13.48 3.84 4.28
CA PHE A 26 13.44 4.91 3.28
C PHE A 26 12.18 5.76 3.37
N TYR A 27 11.18 5.32 4.13
CA TYR A 27 9.96 6.07 4.39
C TYR A 27 9.45 5.79 5.82
N SER A 28 9.07 6.85 6.53
CA SER A 28 8.40 6.79 7.84
C SER A 28 7.66 8.11 8.03
N ASP A 29 6.35 8.08 7.80
CA ASP A 29 5.43 9.21 7.98
C ASP A 29 3.99 8.68 7.95
N ALA A 30 3.01 9.58 7.92
CA ALA A 30 1.62 9.21 7.78
C ALA A 30 1.32 8.58 6.41
N GLY A 31 0.55 7.49 6.43
CA GLY A 31 0.02 6.85 5.22
C GLY A 31 -1.40 7.29 4.88
N TYR A 32 -1.88 6.87 3.71
CA TYR A 32 -3.27 7.00 3.31
C TYR A 32 -3.95 5.64 3.27
N TYR A 33 -5.20 5.63 3.69
CA TYR A 33 -6.11 4.50 3.60
C TYR A 33 -7.46 4.99 3.07
N LYS A 34 -7.87 4.49 1.91
CA LYS A 34 -9.07 4.99 1.22
C LYS A 34 -9.82 3.87 0.51
N GLU A 35 -11.15 3.89 0.59
CA GLU A 35 -11.98 3.03 -0.23
C GLU A 35 -12.14 3.58 -1.67
N TRP A 36 -12.04 2.70 -2.66
CA TRP A 36 -12.38 2.96 -4.07
C TRP A 36 -13.15 1.71 -4.59
N PRO A 37 -13.96 1.78 -5.67
CA PRO A 37 -14.79 0.66 -6.09
C PRO A 37 -14.04 -0.68 -6.22
N GLY A 38 -14.37 -1.62 -5.34
CA GLY A 38 -13.80 -2.98 -5.34
C GLY A 38 -12.50 -3.16 -4.56
N HIS A 39 -11.90 -2.09 -4.01
CA HIS A 39 -10.60 -2.18 -3.35
C HIS A 39 -10.35 -1.05 -2.35
N PHE A 40 -9.52 -1.35 -1.35
CA PHE A 40 -8.94 -0.36 -0.46
C PHE A 40 -7.53 -0.01 -0.92
N PHE A 41 -7.25 1.29 -1.00
CA PHE A 41 -5.93 1.85 -1.24
C PHE A 41 -5.14 1.97 0.04
N ILE A 42 -3.88 1.57 -0.03
CA ILE A 42 -2.95 1.65 1.08
C ILE A 42 -1.63 2.19 0.53
N GLY A 43 -1.06 3.15 1.23
CA GLY A 43 0.27 3.61 0.87
C GLY A 43 0.81 4.73 1.75
N GLY A 44 2.06 5.08 1.48
CA GLY A 44 2.74 6.25 2.02
C GLY A 44 3.36 7.03 0.86
N THR A 45 3.34 8.35 0.93
CA THR A 45 3.92 9.22 -0.10
C THR A 45 4.62 10.43 0.50
N SER A 46 5.71 10.84 -0.14
CA SER A 46 6.51 12.04 0.13
C SER A 46 7.08 12.53 -1.21
N ASN A 47 7.83 13.64 -1.21
CA ASN A 47 8.36 14.21 -2.45
C ASN A 47 9.18 13.23 -3.31
N GLU A 48 9.95 12.34 -2.69
CA GLU A 48 10.90 11.45 -3.40
C GLU A 48 10.62 9.96 -3.19
N ASN A 49 9.83 9.60 -2.17
CA ASN A 49 9.59 8.22 -1.78
C ASN A 49 8.10 7.93 -1.67
N PHE A 50 7.67 6.79 -2.19
CA PHE A 50 6.31 6.31 -2.04
C PHE A 50 6.22 4.78 -2.04
N VAL A 51 5.15 4.27 -1.44
CA VAL A 51 4.71 2.87 -1.55
C VAL A 51 3.21 2.91 -1.79
N ILE A 52 2.72 2.19 -2.80
CA ILE A 52 1.30 2.14 -3.13
C ILE A 52 0.91 0.70 -3.44
N PHE A 53 -0.17 0.23 -2.83
CA PHE A 53 -0.77 -1.06 -3.13
C PHE A 53 -2.26 -1.02 -2.80
N SER A 54 -2.94 -2.13 -3.08
CA SER A 54 -4.37 -2.26 -2.77
C SER A 54 -4.71 -3.66 -2.27
N VAL A 55 -5.84 -3.75 -1.55
CA VAL A 55 -6.45 -5.00 -1.13
C VAL A 55 -7.93 -5.02 -1.52
N PRO A 56 -8.53 -6.16 -1.88
CA PRO A 56 -9.90 -6.19 -2.37
C PRO A 56 -10.93 -5.94 -1.26
N THR A 57 -12.02 -5.22 -1.56
CA THR A 57 -13.12 -5.01 -0.60
C THR A 57 -13.94 -6.30 -0.35
N SER A 58 -13.80 -7.29 -1.23
CA SER A 58 -14.48 -8.59 -1.14
C SER A 58 -13.92 -9.53 -0.07
N LEU A 59 -12.81 -9.18 0.60
CA LEU A 59 -12.33 -9.93 1.77
C LEU A 59 -13.46 -10.05 2.80
N VAL A 60 -13.67 -11.24 3.37
CA VAL A 60 -14.80 -11.51 4.28
C VAL A 60 -14.31 -11.50 5.73
N GLY A 61 -14.96 -10.70 6.59
CA GLY A 61 -14.53 -10.52 7.98
C GLY A 61 -13.33 -9.60 8.14
N ASP A 62 -12.79 -9.52 9.35
CA ASP A 62 -11.79 -8.51 9.73
C ASP A 62 -10.34 -8.96 9.48
N GLY A 63 -10.09 -10.25 9.29
CA GLY A 63 -8.75 -10.79 9.05
C GLY A 63 -8.10 -11.42 10.29
N PRO A 64 -6.77 -11.65 10.30
CA PRO A 64 -5.82 -11.23 9.27
C PRO A 64 -6.08 -11.91 7.92
N HIS A 65 -5.93 -11.14 6.84
CA HIS A 65 -6.02 -11.61 5.46
C HIS A 65 -4.65 -11.48 4.80
N ASP A 66 -4.17 -12.56 4.20
CA ASP A 66 -2.99 -12.52 3.35
C ASP A 66 -3.42 -12.28 1.90
N VAL A 67 -2.94 -11.18 1.33
CA VAL A 67 -3.24 -10.75 -0.03
C VAL A 67 -1.96 -10.79 -0.82
N GLU A 68 -1.85 -11.73 -1.75
CA GLU A 68 -0.75 -11.78 -2.72
C GLU A 68 -0.91 -10.70 -3.79
N LEU A 69 0.19 -10.30 -4.41
CA LEU A 69 0.16 -9.46 -5.60
C LEU A 69 -0.78 -10.07 -6.64
N TYR A 70 -1.75 -9.28 -7.10
CA TYR A 70 -2.67 -9.66 -8.16
C TYR A 70 -2.61 -8.65 -9.30
N ASP A 71 -2.69 -9.15 -10.53
CA ASP A 71 -2.91 -8.32 -11.72
C ASP A 71 -4.36 -8.50 -12.16
N SER A 72 -5.18 -7.47 -11.95
CA SER A 72 -6.58 -7.48 -12.36
C SER A 72 -6.93 -6.18 -13.09
N PRO A 73 -7.61 -6.24 -14.25
CA PRO A 73 -7.98 -5.05 -15.00
C PRO A 73 -8.73 -4.02 -14.15
N GLY A 74 -8.24 -2.78 -14.12
CA GLY A 74 -8.86 -1.68 -13.37
C GLY A 74 -8.36 -1.52 -11.93
N MET A 75 -7.50 -2.42 -11.45
CA MET A 75 -6.83 -2.28 -10.16
C MET A 75 -5.57 -1.43 -10.27
N VAL A 76 -5.19 -0.79 -9.17
CA VAL A 76 -3.92 -0.08 -9.11
C VAL A 76 -2.77 -1.06 -8.97
N LYS A 77 -1.79 -0.88 -9.86
CA LYS A 77 -0.52 -1.58 -9.80
C LYS A 77 0.17 -1.28 -8.49
N TRP A 78 0.73 -2.32 -7.89
CA TRP A 78 1.55 -2.16 -6.70
C TRP A 78 2.92 -1.63 -7.12
N GLU A 79 3.35 -0.53 -6.49
CA GLU A 79 4.50 0.24 -6.93
C GLU A 79 5.23 0.86 -5.76
N VAL A 80 6.54 1.03 -5.93
CA VAL A 80 7.41 1.66 -4.96
C VAL A 80 8.28 2.70 -5.65
N GLY A 81 8.36 3.89 -5.07
CA GLY A 81 9.28 4.96 -5.45
C GLY A 81 10.35 5.14 -4.37
N ILE A 82 11.62 5.10 -4.75
CA ILE A 82 12.76 5.34 -3.85
C ILE A 82 13.69 6.36 -4.51
N ASN A 83 13.92 7.51 -3.87
CA ASN A 83 14.73 8.60 -4.42
C ASN A 83 14.30 8.99 -5.85
N SER A 84 12.99 9.12 -6.08
CA SER A 84 12.36 9.39 -7.38
C SER A 84 12.46 8.28 -8.44
N GLU A 85 13.10 7.15 -8.13
CA GLU A 85 13.11 5.97 -9.00
C GLU A 85 11.88 5.11 -8.72
N ARG A 86 10.99 4.98 -9.71
CA ARG A 86 9.78 4.14 -9.64
C ARG A 86 10.09 2.72 -10.08
N SER A 87 9.59 1.74 -9.34
CA SER A 87 9.69 0.31 -9.64
C SER A 87 8.35 -0.37 -9.37
N ASP A 88 7.91 -1.19 -10.32
CA ASP A 88 6.75 -2.06 -10.14
C ASP A 88 7.11 -3.19 -9.15
N VAL A 89 6.12 -3.61 -8.35
CA VAL A 89 6.24 -4.80 -7.52
C VAL A 89 6.05 -6.03 -8.41
N LYS A 90 7.08 -6.88 -8.44
CA LYS A 90 7.13 -8.11 -9.25
C LYS A 90 6.44 -9.28 -8.57
N ALA A 91 6.60 -9.38 -7.26
CA ALA A 91 6.00 -10.41 -6.43
C ALA A 91 5.93 -9.90 -4.98
N GLY A 92 5.03 -10.43 -4.18
CA GLY A 92 4.93 -10.05 -2.77
C GLY A 92 3.53 -10.24 -2.22
N SER A 93 3.36 -9.86 -0.97
CA SER A 93 2.09 -9.92 -0.27
C SER A 93 1.96 -8.83 0.79
N THR A 94 0.73 -8.60 1.22
CA THR A 94 0.41 -7.80 2.38
C THR A 94 -0.55 -8.57 3.28
N THR A 95 -0.29 -8.55 4.58
CA THR A 95 -1.23 -9.05 5.59
C THR A 95 -2.00 -7.84 6.10
N VAL A 96 -3.32 -7.89 6.06
CA VAL A 96 -4.20 -6.80 6.52
C VAL A 96 -5.22 -7.28 7.55
N THR A 97 -5.42 -6.50 8.60
CA THR A 97 -6.52 -6.65 9.56
C THR A 97 -7.33 -5.36 9.61
N PHE A 98 -8.63 -5.48 9.40
CA PHE A 98 -9.59 -4.39 9.48
C PHE A 98 -10.15 -4.24 10.90
N ALA A 99 -10.59 -3.04 11.24
CA ALA A 99 -11.37 -2.77 12.45
C ALA A 99 -12.29 -1.57 12.22
N ASN A 100 -13.22 -1.34 13.15
CA ASN A 100 -14.12 -0.18 13.15
C ASN A 100 -14.91 -0.06 11.83
N ASP A 101 -15.67 -1.11 11.48
CA ASP A 101 -16.40 -1.19 10.20
C ASP A 101 -15.50 -0.94 8.98
N ARG A 102 -14.26 -1.42 9.05
CA ARG A 102 -13.21 -1.23 8.04
C ARG A 102 -12.75 0.21 7.83
N ASN A 103 -13.05 1.12 8.75
CA ASN A 103 -12.43 2.44 8.77
C ASN A 103 -10.99 2.39 9.27
N ASN A 104 -10.55 1.30 9.91
CA ASN A 104 -9.16 1.15 10.36
C ASN A 104 -8.53 -0.06 9.67
N ALA A 105 -7.27 0.07 9.25
CA ALA A 105 -6.49 -1.02 8.70
C ALA A 105 -5.10 -1.05 9.33
N LYS A 106 -4.67 -2.22 9.77
CA LYS A 106 -3.30 -2.47 10.21
C LYS A 106 -2.71 -3.66 9.49
N GLY A 107 -1.41 -3.65 9.29
CA GLY A 107 -0.78 -4.74 8.56
C GLY A 107 0.71 -4.60 8.33
N THR A 108 1.23 -5.56 7.59
CA THR A 108 2.62 -5.62 7.15
C THR A 108 2.67 -6.01 5.69
N PHE A 109 3.72 -5.60 4.98
CA PHE A 109 3.93 -6.00 3.59
C PHE A 109 5.35 -6.48 3.36
N ASP A 110 5.50 -7.38 2.38
CA ASP A 110 6.75 -7.93 1.90
C ASP A 110 6.70 -8.04 0.38
N PHE A 111 7.46 -7.18 -0.31
CA PHE A 111 7.49 -6.99 -1.74
C PHE A 111 8.89 -7.27 -2.31
N VAL A 112 8.91 -7.78 -3.53
CA VAL A 112 10.08 -7.91 -4.37
C VAL A 112 9.86 -7.04 -5.60
N LEU A 113 10.74 -6.07 -5.81
CA LEU A 113 10.67 -5.16 -6.97
C LEU A 113 11.26 -5.80 -8.22
N GLU A 114 10.95 -5.26 -9.40
CA GLU A 114 11.54 -5.72 -10.67
C GLU A 114 13.08 -5.67 -10.70
N ASN A 115 13.69 -4.72 -9.99
CA ASN A 115 15.15 -4.63 -9.84
C ASN A 115 15.73 -5.61 -8.80
N GLY A 116 14.90 -6.48 -8.22
CA GLY A 116 15.30 -7.52 -7.25
C GLY A 116 15.43 -7.04 -5.80
N LYS A 117 15.27 -5.74 -5.52
CA LYS A 117 15.29 -5.21 -4.15
C LYS A 117 14.08 -5.71 -3.36
N LYS A 118 14.29 -5.96 -2.07
CA LYS A 118 13.23 -6.35 -1.14
C LYS A 118 12.70 -5.13 -0.42
N VAL A 119 11.38 -4.92 -0.45
CA VAL A 119 10.70 -3.84 0.26
C VAL A 119 9.77 -4.42 1.31
N THR A 120 9.94 -4.03 2.56
CA THR A 120 9.11 -4.49 3.68
C THR A 120 8.57 -3.31 4.46
N GLY A 121 7.50 -3.49 5.21
CA GLY A 121 7.00 -2.42 6.06
C GLY A 121 5.78 -2.80 6.88
N ALA A 122 5.30 -1.83 7.63
CA ALA A 122 4.18 -1.96 8.54
C ALA A 122 3.34 -0.69 8.50
N TYR A 123 2.05 -0.84 8.80
CA TYR A 123 1.12 0.28 8.82
C TYR A 123 0.03 0.10 9.87
N LEU A 124 -0.44 1.23 10.39
CA LEU A 124 -1.65 1.39 11.19
C LEU A 124 -2.35 2.66 10.69
N LEU A 125 -3.43 2.51 9.94
CA LEU A 125 -4.06 3.60 9.20
C LEU A 125 -5.54 3.74 9.57
N PHE A 126 -6.04 4.95 9.41
CA PHE A 126 -7.41 5.33 9.73
C PHE A 126 -8.03 6.07 8.54
N MET A 127 -9.23 5.65 8.14
CA MET A 127 -10.07 6.33 7.17
C MET A 127 -10.83 7.45 7.89
N ARG A 128 -10.89 8.63 7.29
CA ARG A 128 -11.77 9.73 7.72
C ARG A 128 -12.77 10.09 6.64
#